data_AF-A0AAV6G5K3-F1
#
_entry.id   AF-A0AAV6G5K3-F1
#
_cell.length_a   1.000
_cell.length_b   1.000
_cell.length_c   1.000
_cell.angle_alpha   90.00
_cell.angle_beta   90.00
_cell.angle_gamma   90.00
#
_symmetry.space_group_name_H-M   'P 1'
#
loop_
_entity.id
_entity.type
_entity.pdbx_description
1 polymer ?
#
loop_
_entity_poly.entity_id
_entity_poly.type
_entity_poly.pdbx_seq_one_letter_code
_entity_poly.pdbx_strand_id
1 'polypeptide(L)'
;MSVDISGAQLVRVCTVLQDCADKLAVLGNIMPDTYHGRPEADSVVGADISGVISQHREAEQSLKTVRQIHAEGGAITEAVQELHKSHKELDRTMETNPLSPDNLAKVQRDRQFLAEVIINVLAEVKEKGTIESLLLAVEEEKKKKAHLLDIIIREEEGRRRTKALQRQLQDIRKEKTLELQRREEMTAHLKDQLQEMKVKTSLERKYVKNSTELLVYQGQKLNTHQEKLMEDDIKLLQNKMEMERRAHMEMEIFLKENLSRLGEKLEYWMERYEKDMEDKQQELNTLKNAKYSNLAQLQDLAKKYRESEQVVIENRIEKENLRKMLEKQQMERLAATKIQSWWRGTMVRRGLGQYKKGKKGKDGKKGKKKKK
;
A
#
# COMPACT_ATOMS: atom_id res chain seq x y z
N MET A 1 84.55 25.56 -73.71
CA MET A 1 84.88 26.12 -75.04
C MET A 1 85.84 27.26 -74.78
N SER A 2 87.14 27.05 -74.99
CA SER A 2 88.14 28.11 -74.90
C SER A 2 87.93 29.05 -76.08
N VAL A 3 87.64 30.32 -75.79
CA VAL A 3 87.53 31.35 -76.80
C VAL A 3 88.92 31.93 -76.97
N ASP A 4 89.69 31.42 -77.93
CA ASP A 4 91.04 31.90 -78.21
C ASP A 4 90.95 33.23 -78.97
N ILE A 5 91.44 34.30 -78.36
CA ILE A 5 91.35 35.66 -78.93
C ILE A 5 92.53 35.90 -79.88
N SER A 6 92.25 36.26 -81.14
CA SER A 6 93.27 36.63 -82.14
C SER A 6 94.12 37.82 -81.68
N GLY A 7 95.42 37.86 -82.02
CA GLY A 7 96.38 38.85 -81.46
C GLY A 7 95.98 40.32 -81.62
N ALA A 8 95.34 40.72 -82.72
CA ALA A 8 94.84 42.09 -82.89
C ALA A 8 93.57 42.39 -82.06
N GLN A 9 92.77 41.36 -81.80
CA GLN A 9 91.59 41.44 -80.93
C GLN A 9 92.00 41.43 -79.45
N LEU A 10 93.06 40.71 -79.09
CA LEU A 10 93.62 40.64 -77.74
C LEU A 10 94.02 42.03 -77.23
N VAL A 11 94.77 42.78 -78.04
CA VAL A 11 95.20 44.14 -77.69
C VAL A 11 94.00 45.07 -77.49
N ARG A 12 92.99 44.98 -78.37
CA ARG A 12 91.76 45.79 -78.24
C ARG A 12 90.99 45.43 -76.96
N VAL A 13 90.80 44.14 -76.68
CA VAL A 13 90.11 43.67 -75.47
C VAL A 13 90.86 44.11 -74.22
N CYS A 14 92.19 43.97 -74.18
CA CYS A 14 93.02 44.45 -73.06
C CYS A 14 92.90 45.96 -72.84
N THR A 15 92.92 46.77 -73.91
CA THR A 15 92.75 48.23 -73.77
C THR A 15 91.38 48.61 -73.20
N VAL A 16 90.32 47.91 -73.63
CA VAL A 16 88.96 48.16 -73.14
C VAL A 16 88.82 47.70 -71.69
N LEU A 17 89.34 46.52 -71.32
CA LEU A 17 89.29 46.03 -69.94
C LEU A 17 90.11 46.91 -68.99
N GLN A 18 91.26 47.43 -69.44
CA GLN A 18 92.09 48.35 -68.66
C GLN A 18 91.35 49.67 -68.42
N ASP A 19 90.79 50.26 -69.47
CA ASP A 19 89.98 51.47 -69.38
C ASP A 19 88.74 51.27 -68.48
N CYS A 20 88.08 50.10 -68.55
CA CYS A 20 87.00 49.75 -67.64
C CYS A 20 87.44 49.64 -66.17
N ALA A 21 88.58 49.00 -65.90
CA ALA A 21 89.13 48.90 -64.54
C ALA A 21 89.49 50.29 -63.99
N ASP A 22 90.12 51.12 -64.80
CA ASP A 22 90.51 52.49 -64.43
C ASP A 22 89.28 53.36 -64.17
N LYS A 23 88.25 53.25 -65.02
CA LYS A 23 86.95 53.94 -64.81
C LYS A 23 86.22 53.47 -63.56
N LEU A 24 86.27 52.17 -63.23
CA LEU A 24 85.70 51.65 -61.99
C LEU A 24 86.48 52.09 -60.75
N ALA A 25 87.80 52.27 -60.85
CA ALA A 25 88.60 52.86 -59.79
C ALA A 25 88.25 54.34 -59.58
N VAL A 26 88.10 55.09 -60.67
CA VAL A 26 87.64 56.50 -60.63
C VAL A 26 86.24 56.59 -60.01
N LEU A 27 85.31 55.71 -60.41
CA LEU A 27 83.97 55.68 -59.85
C LEU A 27 83.98 55.43 -58.33
N GLY A 28 84.86 54.55 -57.84
CA GLY A 28 85.02 54.29 -56.41
C GLY A 28 85.54 55.48 -55.61
N ASN A 29 86.31 56.38 -56.24
CA ASN A 29 86.79 57.61 -55.62
C ASN A 29 85.73 58.73 -55.65
N ILE A 30 84.83 58.71 -56.63
CA ILE A 30 83.76 59.71 -56.78
C ILE A 30 82.57 59.37 -55.87
N MET A 31 82.31 58.08 -55.66
CA MET A 31 81.16 57.55 -54.93
C MET A 31 81.61 56.65 -53.75
N PRO A 32 82.03 57.25 -52.61
CA PRO A 32 82.47 56.50 -51.43
C PRO A 32 81.31 55.82 -50.68
N ASP A 33 81.60 54.87 -49.79
CA ASP A 33 80.63 54.12 -48.97
C ASP A 33 79.75 54.99 -48.05
N THR A 34 80.16 56.23 -47.81
CA THR A 34 79.44 57.21 -46.99
C THR A 34 79.69 58.62 -47.53
N TYR A 35 78.64 59.45 -47.60
CA TYR A 35 78.72 60.87 -47.98
C TYR A 35 79.25 61.80 -46.86
N HIS A 36 79.88 61.26 -45.81
CA HIS A 36 80.49 62.07 -44.77
C HIS A 36 81.50 63.06 -45.37
N GLY A 37 81.09 64.34 -45.49
CA GLY A 37 81.92 65.44 -45.99
C GLY A 37 81.51 66.08 -47.31
N ARG A 38 80.34 65.77 -47.91
CA ARG A 38 79.79 66.54 -49.05
C ARG A 38 78.54 67.33 -48.65
N PRO A 39 78.67 68.65 -48.35
CA PRO A 39 77.58 69.44 -47.75
C PRO A 39 76.34 69.59 -48.65
N GLU A 40 76.49 69.56 -49.98
CA GLU A 40 75.38 69.73 -50.93
C GLU A 40 74.50 68.47 -51.07
N ALA A 41 75.08 67.27 -50.93
CA ALA A 41 74.34 66.01 -51.00
C ALA A 41 73.67 65.69 -49.65
N ASP A 42 74.37 65.95 -48.55
CA ASP A 42 73.82 65.83 -47.19
C ASP A 42 72.69 66.84 -46.93
N SER A 43 72.73 68.04 -47.51
CA SER A 43 71.65 69.04 -47.31
C SER A 43 70.34 68.67 -47.99
N VAL A 44 70.40 68.14 -49.21
CA VAL A 44 69.20 67.77 -49.99
C VAL A 44 68.58 66.49 -49.43
N VAL A 45 69.41 65.47 -49.18
CA VAL A 45 68.95 64.18 -48.65
C VAL A 45 68.54 64.28 -47.18
N GLY A 46 69.30 65.03 -46.38
CA GLY A 46 68.98 65.26 -44.97
C GLY A 46 67.70 66.07 -44.78
N ALA A 47 67.41 67.04 -45.64
CA ALA A 47 66.19 67.84 -45.55
C ALA A 47 64.93 67.02 -45.88
N ASP A 48 64.95 66.22 -46.95
CA ASP A 48 63.81 65.40 -47.37
C ASP A 48 63.52 64.29 -46.36
N ILE A 49 64.56 63.57 -45.87
CA ILE A 49 64.39 62.53 -44.86
C ILE A 49 63.97 63.13 -43.51
N SER A 50 64.56 64.26 -43.11
CA SER A 50 64.19 64.94 -41.86
C SER A 50 62.75 65.46 -41.90
N GLY A 51 62.26 65.91 -43.06
CA GLY A 51 60.87 66.34 -43.24
C GLY A 51 59.89 65.20 -43.01
N VAL A 52 60.14 64.04 -43.62
CA VAL A 52 59.28 62.84 -43.49
C VAL A 52 59.36 62.24 -42.08
N ILE A 53 60.54 62.27 -41.44
CA ILE A 53 60.69 61.87 -40.03
C ILE A 53 59.91 62.81 -39.10
N SER A 54 59.92 64.12 -39.35
CA SER A 54 59.13 65.09 -38.55
C SER A 54 57.64 64.79 -38.67
N GLN A 55 57.14 64.60 -39.89
CA GLN A 55 55.74 64.25 -40.14
C GLN A 55 55.34 62.92 -39.47
N HIS A 56 56.19 61.90 -39.50
CA HIS A 56 55.94 60.64 -38.80
C HIS A 56 55.90 60.84 -37.27
N ARG A 57 56.82 61.65 -36.73
CA ARG A 57 56.88 61.96 -35.30
C ARG A 57 55.68 62.77 -34.83
N GLU A 58 55.16 63.67 -35.67
CA GLU A 58 53.92 64.40 -35.43
C GLU A 58 52.72 63.44 -35.41
N ALA A 59 52.62 62.51 -36.36
CA ALA A 59 51.58 61.48 -36.37
C ALA A 59 51.64 60.55 -35.12
N GLU A 60 52.84 60.18 -34.65
CA GLU A 60 53.01 59.43 -33.39
C GLU A 60 52.53 60.22 -32.17
N GLN A 61 52.81 61.53 -32.12
CA GLN A 61 52.38 62.40 -31.03
C GLN A 61 50.86 62.61 -31.06
N SER A 62 50.26 62.76 -32.24
CA SER A 62 48.81 62.79 -32.43
C SER A 62 48.14 61.51 -31.93
N LEU A 63 48.73 60.34 -32.19
CA LEU A 63 48.19 59.08 -31.65
C LEU A 63 48.37 58.94 -30.13
N LYS A 64 49.49 59.42 -29.56
CA LYS A 64 49.71 59.44 -28.10
C LYS A 64 48.71 60.35 -27.39
N THR A 65 48.43 61.52 -27.94
CA THR A 65 47.46 62.48 -27.37
C THR A 65 46.03 61.95 -27.44
N VAL A 66 45.61 61.38 -28.57
CA VAL A 66 44.27 60.77 -28.73
C VAL A 66 44.06 59.59 -27.78
N ARG A 67 45.11 58.79 -27.50
CA ARG A 67 45.06 57.71 -26.50
C ARG A 67 44.96 58.21 -25.05
N GLN A 68 45.65 59.31 -24.73
CA GLN A 68 45.60 59.93 -23.40
C GLN A 68 44.24 60.58 -23.09
N ILE A 69 43.54 61.09 -24.11
CA ILE A 69 42.25 61.77 -23.96
C ILE A 69 41.07 60.78 -23.83
N HIS A 70 41.29 59.46 -23.92
CA HIS A 70 40.22 58.45 -23.99
C HIS A 70 39.14 58.78 -25.04
N ALA A 71 39.58 59.27 -26.19
CA ALA A 71 38.69 59.63 -27.29
C ALA A 71 37.93 58.40 -27.83
N GLU A 72 36.76 58.64 -28.42
CA GLU A 72 35.91 57.61 -29.03
C GLU A 72 36.69 56.75 -30.04
N GLY A 73 36.28 55.49 -30.20
CA GLY A 73 36.99 54.51 -31.04
C GLY A 73 37.28 54.99 -32.47
N GLY A 74 36.43 55.87 -33.03
CA GLY A 74 36.61 56.46 -34.36
C GLY A 74 37.87 57.34 -34.49
N ALA A 75 38.12 58.23 -33.54
CA ALA A 75 39.29 59.12 -33.56
C ALA A 75 40.60 58.33 -33.37
N ILE A 76 40.56 57.27 -32.56
CA ILE A 76 41.70 56.35 -32.41
C ILE A 76 41.98 55.63 -33.73
N THR A 77 40.94 55.17 -34.43
CA THR A 77 41.14 54.49 -35.72
C THR A 77 41.71 55.40 -36.81
N GLU A 78 41.31 56.67 -36.86
CA GLU A 78 41.84 57.64 -37.81
C GLU A 78 43.32 57.96 -37.54
N ALA A 79 43.68 58.24 -36.29
CA ALA A 79 45.07 58.47 -35.90
C ALA A 79 45.97 57.24 -36.17
N VAL A 80 45.44 56.02 -35.97
CA VAL A 80 46.15 54.78 -36.32
C VAL A 80 46.35 54.66 -37.83
N GLN A 81 45.37 55.05 -38.65
CA GLN A 81 45.50 55.04 -40.10
C GLN A 81 46.51 56.07 -40.61
N GLU A 82 46.52 57.27 -40.02
CA GLU A 82 47.46 58.35 -40.36
C GLU A 82 48.91 57.98 -40.00
N LEU A 83 49.13 57.34 -38.84
CA LEU A 83 50.43 56.79 -38.47
C LEU A 83 50.88 55.71 -39.47
N HIS A 84 49.99 54.80 -39.87
CA HIS A 84 50.34 53.80 -40.89
C HIS A 84 50.69 54.41 -42.26
N LYS A 85 50.01 55.49 -42.66
CA LYS A 85 50.31 56.20 -43.91
C LYS A 85 51.68 56.87 -43.85
N SER A 86 51.97 57.62 -42.79
CA SER A 86 53.27 58.27 -42.59
C SER A 86 54.42 57.26 -42.46
N HIS A 87 54.20 56.13 -41.78
CA HIS A 87 55.19 55.06 -41.69
C HIS A 87 55.51 54.47 -43.06
N LYS A 88 54.49 54.22 -43.88
CA LYS A 88 54.66 53.71 -45.26
C LYS A 88 55.36 54.71 -46.17
N GLU A 89 55.17 56.00 -45.93
CA GLU A 89 55.83 57.09 -46.67
C GLU A 89 57.31 57.22 -46.25
N LEU A 90 57.60 57.06 -44.96
CA LEU A 90 58.97 56.97 -44.44
C LEU A 90 59.70 55.75 -45.01
N ASP A 91 59.10 54.56 -44.98
CA ASP A 91 59.71 53.35 -45.54
C ASP A 91 60.00 53.51 -47.03
N ARG A 92 59.04 54.04 -47.79
CA ARG A 92 59.22 54.30 -49.22
C ARG A 92 60.34 55.29 -49.50
N THR A 93 60.43 56.38 -48.75
CA THR A 93 61.45 57.40 -48.95
C THR A 93 62.85 56.89 -48.57
N MET A 94 62.94 56.01 -47.57
CA MET A 94 64.20 55.33 -47.25
C MET A 94 64.60 54.27 -48.29
N GLU A 95 63.64 53.51 -48.82
CA GLU A 95 63.88 52.47 -49.83
C GLU A 95 64.23 53.04 -51.22
N THR A 96 63.55 54.10 -51.65
CA THR A 96 63.73 54.68 -53.00
C THR A 96 64.85 55.69 -53.09
N ASN A 97 65.45 56.11 -51.97
CA ASN A 97 66.51 57.08 -51.97
C ASN A 97 67.82 56.47 -52.54
N PRO A 98 68.30 56.93 -53.71
CA PRO A 98 69.54 56.45 -54.31
C PRO A 98 70.79 56.75 -53.48
N LEU A 99 70.69 57.65 -52.49
CA LEU A 99 71.77 58.07 -51.59
C LEU A 99 71.65 57.47 -50.18
N SER A 100 70.80 56.45 -49.99
CA SER A 100 70.74 55.70 -48.74
C SER A 100 72.07 54.98 -48.48
N PRO A 101 72.56 54.92 -47.23
CA PRO A 101 73.83 54.25 -46.89
C PRO A 101 73.84 52.79 -47.32
N ASP A 102 72.71 52.09 -47.27
CA ASP A 102 72.60 50.68 -47.71
C ASP A 102 72.71 50.54 -49.23
N ASN A 103 72.09 51.46 -49.98
CA ASN A 103 72.18 51.49 -51.44
C ASN A 103 73.60 51.83 -51.91
N LEU A 104 74.26 52.76 -51.21
CA LEU A 104 75.63 53.17 -51.48
C LEU A 104 76.64 52.05 -51.18
N ALA A 105 76.48 51.39 -50.02
CA ALA A 105 77.28 50.23 -49.65
C ALA A 105 77.06 49.03 -50.60
N LYS A 106 75.84 48.88 -51.15
CA LYS A 106 75.57 47.89 -52.21
C LYS A 106 76.29 48.26 -53.50
N VAL A 107 76.14 49.50 -53.98
CA VAL A 107 76.79 49.98 -55.21
C VAL A 107 78.31 49.84 -55.12
N GLN A 108 78.91 50.11 -53.95
CA GLN A 108 80.34 49.94 -53.78
C GLN A 108 80.76 48.47 -53.76
N ARG A 109 79.99 47.57 -53.12
CA ARG A 109 80.22 46.12 -53.20
C ARG A 109 80.12 45.61 -54.64
N ASP A 110 79.09 46.01 -55.38
CA ASP A 110 78.88 45.62 -56.78
C ASP A 110 80.02 46.16 -57.67
N ARG A 111 80.47 47.40 -57.45
CA ARG A 111 81.62 48.01 -58.14
C ARG A 111 82.92 47.27 -57.84
N GLN A 112 83.18 46.97 -56.56
CA GLN A 112 84.38 46.28 -56.12
C GLN A 112 84.44 44.86 -56.71
N PHE A 113 83.33 44.14 -56.66
CA PHE A 113 83.18 42.84 -57.32
C PHE A 113 83.44 42.93 -58.83
N LEU A 114 82.83 43.89 -59.53
CA LEU A 114 83.03 44.09 -60.96
C LEU A 114 84.49 44.45 -61.30
N ALA A 115 85.13 45.29 -60.48
CA ALA A 115 86.54 45.65 -60.64
C ALA A 115 87.45 44.42 -60.45
N GLU A 116 87.21 43.60 -59.45
CA GLU A 116 87.95 42.36 -59.22
C GLU A 116 87.79 41.36 -60.38
N VAL A 117 86.56 41.17 -60.87
CA VAL A 117 86.29 40.33 -62.05
C VAL A 117 87.03 40.86 -63.27
N ILE A 118 86.99 42.17 -63.53
CA ILE A 118 87.64 42.77 -64.70
C ILE A 118 89.16 42.70 -64.60
N ILE A 119 89.74 42.94 -63.41
CA ILE A 119 91.20 42.81 -63.19
C ILE A 119 91.65 41.36 -63.40
N ASN A 120 90.90 40.40 -62.87
CA ASN A 120 91.21 38.97 -63.04
C ASN A 120 91.11 38.53 -64.50
N VAL A 121 90.08 38.97 -65.23
CA VAL A 121 89.92 38.70 -66.67
C VAL A 121 91.02 39.38 -67.47
N LEU A 122 91.40 40.61 -67.12
CA LEU A 122 92.48 41.34 -67.78
C LEU A 122 93.84 40.66 -67.58
N ALA A 123 94.11 40.13 -66.38
CA ALA A 123 95.30 39.33 -66.12
C ALA A 123 95.28 38.01 -66.92
N GLU A 124 94.15 37.30 -66.91
CA GLU A 124 93.97 36.04 -67.65
C GLU A 124 94.14 36.22 -69.16
N VAL A 125 93.54 37.27 -69.73
CA VAL A 125 93.64 37.58 -71.17
C VAL A 125 95.08 37.99 -71.53
N LYS A 126 95.79 38.74 -70.68
CA LYS A 126 97.21 39.11 -70.90
C LYS A 126 98.15 37.90 -70.83
N GLU A 127 97.92 36.95 -69.94
CA GLU A 127 98.81 35.80 -69.70
C GLU A 127 98.51 34.59 -70.58
N LYS A 128 97.22 34.26 -70.76
CA LYS A 128 96.76 32.97 -71.33
C LYS A 128 95.87 33.14 -72.56
N GLY A 129 95.35 34.34 -72.81
CA GLY A 129 94.45 34.61 -73.94
C GLY A 129 93.04 34.03 -73.79
N THR A 130 92.65 33.61 -72.59
CA THR A 130 91.35 32.98 -72.27
C THR A 130 90.48 33.89 -71.39
N ILE A 131 89.18 33.55 -71.25
CA ILE A 131 88.18 34.31 -70.46
C ILE A 131 87.39 33.37 -69.51
N GLU A 132 88.03 32.31 -69.01
CA GLU A 132 87.38 31.30 -68.17
C GLU A 132 86.99 31.86 -66.80
N SER A 133 87.77 32.80 -66.25
CA SER A 133 87.46 33.47 -64.98
C SER A 133 86.12 34.22 -65.02
N LEU A 134 85.80 34.88 -66.14
CA LEU A 134 84.51 35.55 -66.34
C LEU A 134 83.36 34.54 -66.39
N LEU A 135 83.55 33.44 -67.12
CA LEU A 135 82.53 32.41 -67.27
C LEU A 135 82.21 31.75 -65.92
N LEU A 136 83.24 31.45 -65.12
CA LEU A 136 83.07 30.92 -63.76
C LEU A 136 82.37 31.91 -62.83
N ALA A 137 82.77 33.19 -62.84
CA ALA A 137 82.12 34.23 -62.03
C ALA A 137 80.64 34.43 -62.40
N VAL A 138 80.32 34.44 -63.70
CA VAL A 138 78.93 34.55 -64.19
C VAL A 138 78.10 33.33 -63.79
N GLU A 139 78.66 32.12 -63.88
CA GLU A 139 77.96 30.89 -63.50
C GLU A 139 77.72 30.81 -61.98
N GLU A 140 78.68 31.26 -61.18
CA GLU A 140 78.53 31.36 -59.73
C GLU A 140 77.43 32.37 -59.34
N GLU A 141 77.40 33.55 -59.97
CA GLU A 141 76.34 34.55 -59.74
C GLU A 141 74.97 34.06 -60.19
N LYS A 142 74.88 33.33 -61.31
CA LYS A 142 73.64 32.65 -61.72
C LYS A 142 73.15 31.65 -60.67
N LYS A 143 74.06 30.85 -60.10
CA LYS A 143 73.72 29.90 -59.02
C LYS A 143 73.26 30.61 -57.75
N LYS A 144 73.96 31.68 -57.32
CA LYS A 144 73.55 32.50 -56.17
C LYS A 144 72.16 33.10 -56.39
N LYS A 145 71.90 33.66 -57.57
CA LYS A 145 70.58 34.21 -57.93
C LYS A 145 69.49 33.14 -57.91
N ALA A 146 69.74 31.96 -58.49
CA ALA A 146 68.78 30.86 -58.48
C ALA A 146 68.49 30.38 -57.05
N HIS A 147 69.51 30.28 -56.20
CA HIS A 147 69.35 29.91 -54.79
C HIS A 147 68.52 30.93 -54.00
N LEU A 148 68.76 32.23 -54.22
CA LEU A 148 67.96 33.30 -53.61
C LEU A 148 66.48 33.23 -54.02
N LEU A 149 66.20 33.00 -55.31
CA LEU A 149 64.82 32.83 -55.80
C LEU A 149 64.14 31.62 -55.16
N ASP A 150 64.84 30.50 -55.03
CA ASP A 150 64.32 29.31 -54.35
C ASP A 150 64.03 29.55 -52.86
N ILE A 151 64.91 30.29 -52.16
CA ILE A 151 64.65 30.71 -50.76
C ILE A 151 63.40 31.59 -50.69
N ILE A 152 63.23 32.55 -51.60
CA ILE A 152 62.05 33.43 -51.64
C ILE A 152 60.77 32.61 -51.84
N ILE A 153 60.75 31.69 -52.80
CA ILE A 153 59.58 30.83 -53.05
C ILE A 153 59.25 29.98 -51.82
N ARG A 154 60.27 29.37 -51.19
CA ARG A 154 60.08 28.55 -49.98
C ARG A 154 59.59 29.38 -48.79
N GLU A 155 60.08 30.60 -48.62
CA GLU A 155 59.59 31.53 -47.59
C GLU A 155 58.12 31.89 -47.85
N GLU A 156 57.77 32.27 -49.07
CA GLU A 156 56.40 32.65 -49.42
C GLU A 156 55.41 31.50 -49.18
N GLU A 157 55.78 30.28 -49.60
CA GLU A 157 54.98 29.08 -49.37
C GLU A 157 54.86 28.75 -47.88
N GLY A 158 55.96 28.88 -47.13
CA GLY A 158 55.97 28.72 -45.67
C GLY A 158 55.02 29.74 -45.01
N ARG A 159 55.08 30.99 -45.42
CA ARG A 159 54.23 32.07 -44.92
C ARG A 159 52.76 31.85 -45.27
N ARG A 160 52.45 31.36 -46.48
CA ARG A 160 51.08 30.95 -46.87
C ARG A 160 50.58 29.80 -46.00
N ARG A 161 51.41 28.77 -45.77
CA ARG A 161 51.07 27.63 -44.90
C ARG A 161 50.82 28.05 -43.46
N THR A 162 51.68 28.88 -42.88
CA THR A 162 51.51 29.41 -41.52
C THR A 162 50.21 30.20 -41.40
N LYS A 163 49.90 31.07 -42.36
CA LYS A 163 48.62 31.81 -42.38
C LYS A 163 47.42 30.87 -42.48
N ALA A 164 47.48 29.82 -43.30
CA ALA A 164 46.41 28.84 -43.42
C ALA A 164 46.18 28.07 -42.11
N LEU A 165 47.26 27.58 -41.50
CA LEU A 165 47.20 26.87 -40.21
C LEU A 165 46.68 27.78 -39.08
N GLN A 166 47.07 29.05 -39.07
CA GLN A 166 46.60 30.01 -38.08
C GLN A 166 45.09 30.26 -38.21
N ARG A 167 44.55 30.32 -39.44
CA ARG A 167 43.10 30.39 -39.69
C ARG A 167 42.39 29.13 -39.21
N GLN A 168 42.89 27.94 -39.59
CA GLN A 168 42.32 26.66 -39.14
C GLN A 168 42.28 26.56 -37.61
N LEU A 169 43.36 26.97 -36.92
CA LEU A 169 43.39 27.02 -35.46
C LEU A 169 42.33 27.97 -34.88
N GLN A 170 42.13 29.14 -35.48
CA GLN A 170 41.08 30.06 -35.05
C GLN A 170 39.68 29.49 -35.27
N ASP A 171 39.44 28.84 -36.41
CA ASP A 171 38.15 28.23 -36.74
C ASP A 171 37.83 27.07 -35.78
N ILE A 172 38.80 26.19 -35.52
CA ILE A 172 38.65 25.11 -34.53
C ILE A 172 38.37 25.68 -33.14
N ARG A 173 39.07 26.74 -32.72
CA ARG A 173 38.80 27.39 -31.42
C ARG A 173 37.38 27.93 -31.33
N LYS A 174 36.91 28.62 -32.37
CA LYS A 174 35.53 29.15 -32.44
C LYS A 174 34.49 28.02 -32.40
N GLU A 175 34.70 26.97 -33.19
CA GLU A 175 33.82 25.81 -33.20
C GLU A 175 33.75 25.14 -31.82
N LYS A 176 34.90 24.96 -31.16
CA LYS A 176 34.96 24.37 -29.82
C LYS A 176 34.29 25.25 -28.77
N THR A 177 34.43 26.57 -28.84
CA THR A 177 33.70 27.47 -27.93
C THR A 177 32.19 27.39 -28.13
N LEU A 178 31.70 27.29 -29.37
CA LEU A 178 30.27 27.12 -29.65
C LEU A 178 29.75 25.74 -29.22
N GLU A 179 30.57 24.69 -29.34
CA GLU A 179 30.22 23.36 -28.86
C GLU A 179 30.16 23.31 -27.33
N LEU A 180 31.09 23.98 -26.62
CA LEU A 180 31.06 24.10 -25.17
C LEU A 180 29.81 24.86 -24.69
N GLN A 181 29.49 26.00 -25.31
CA GLN A 181 28.28 26.77 -24.98
C GLN A 181 27.01 25.93 -25.16
N ARG A 182 26.88 25.19 -26.27
CA ARG A 182 25.74 24.29 -26.50
C ARG A 182 25.63 23.19 -25.43
N ARG A 183 26.77 22.64 -24.98
CA ARG A 183 26.79 21.63 -23.91
C ARG A 183 26.46 22.24 -22.54
N GLU A 184 26.90 23.47 -22.27
CA GLU A 184 26.56 24.20 -21.05
C GLU A 184 25.07 24.51 -20.98
N GLU A 185 24.47 24.96 -22.09
CA GLU A 185 23.02 25.18 -22.21
C GLU A 185 22.22 23.88 -21.99
N MET A 186 22.63 22.78 -22.62
CA MET A 186 22.02 21.47 -22.39
C MET A 186 22.15 21.03 -20.92
N THR A 187 23.31 21.27 -20.31
CA THR A 187 23.53 20.94 -18.90
C THR A 187 22.63 21.76 -17.98
N ALA A 188 22.42 23.05 -18.28
CA ALA A 188 21.49 23.91 -17.55
C ALA A 188 20.05 23.41 -17.69
N HIS A 189 19.61 23.11 -18.92
CA HIS A 189 18.27 22.59 -19.18
C HIS A 189 17.99 21.27 -18.45
N LEU A 190 18.94 20.33 -18.48
CA LEU A 190 18.80 19.06 -17.77
C LEU A 190 18.80 19.23 -16.24
N LYS A 191 19.53 20.21 -15.70
CA LYS A 191 19.47 20.54 -14.27
C LYS A 191 18.10 21.09 -13.87
N ASP A 192 17.52 21.95 -14.68
CA ASP A 192 16.19 22.52 -14.44
C ASP A 192 15.12 21.43 -14.48
N GLN A 193 15.14 20.57 -15.51
CA GLN A 193 14.24 19.41 -15.60
C GLN A 193 14.37 18.47 -14.40
N LEU A 194 15.60 18.18 -13.96
CA LEU A 194 15.82 17.34 -12.78
C LEU A 194 15.23 17.99 -11.53
N GLN A 195 15.39 19.30 -11.36
CA GLN A 195 14.88 20.02 -10.20
C GLN A 195 13.35 20.08 -10.22
N GLU A 196 12.74 20.34 -11.37
CA GLU A 196 11.29 20.28 -11.57
C GLU A 196 10.73 18.89 -11.22
N MET A 197 11.35 17.83 -11.75
CA MET A 197 10.96 16.45 -11.46
C MET A 197 11.08 16.13 -9.96
N LYS A 198 12.15 16.57 -9.29
CA LYS A 198 12.31 16.39 -7.84
C LYS A 198 11.19 17.05 -7.05
N VAL A 199 10.83 18.29 -7.39
CA VAL A 199 9.74 19.02 -6.72
C VAL A 199 8.40 18.33 -6.98
N LYS A 200 8.12 17.98 -8.24
CA LYS A 200 6.89 17.27 -8.64
C LYS A 200 6.74 15.93 -7.92
N THR A 201 7.76 15.08 -7.97
CA THR A 201 7.72 13.77 -7.28
C THR A 201 7.60 13.91 -5.76
N SER A 202 8.21 14.94 -5.16
CA SER A 202 8.06 15.21 -3.73
C SER A 202 6.63 15.61 -3.36
N LEU A 203 6.01 16.47 -4.16
CA LEU A 203 4.62 16.89 -3.99
C LEU A 203 3.65 15.72 -4.20
N GLU A 204 3.82 14.96 -5.28
CA GLU A 204 3.01 13.77 -5.57
C GLU A 204 3.12 12.75 -4.44
N ARG A 205 4.34 12.50 -3.92
CA ARG A 205 4.54 11.61 -2.78
C ARG A 205 3.78 12.08 -1.54
N LYS A 206 3.84 13.37 -1.22
CA LYS A 206 3.11 13.94 -0.08
C LYS A 206 1.60 13.83 -0.28
N TYR A 207 1.11 14.11 -1.48
CA TYR A 207 -0.30 14.00 -1.81
C TYR A 207 -0.81 12.56 -1.67
N VAL A 208 -0.12 11.60 -2.29
CA VAL A 208 -0.47 10.18 -2.21
C VAL A 208 -0.44 9.72 -0.76
N LYS A 209 0.62 10.04 0.00
CA LYS A 209 0.73 9.68 1.42
C LYS A 209 -0.43 10.23 2.24
N ASN A 210 -0.72 11.53 2.13
CA ASN A 210 -1.81 12.15 2.90
C ASN A 210 -3.18 11.57 2.52
N SER A 211 -3.39 11.30 1.22
CA SER A 211 -4.63 10.70 0.71
C SER A 211 -4.82 9.28 1.24
N THR A 212 -3.78 8.43 1.21
CA THR A 212 -3.86 7.07 1.74
C THR A 212 -4.01 7.06 3.26
N GLU A 213 -3.29 7.92 3.99
CA GLU A 213 -3.45 8.07 5.45
C GLU A 213 -4.88 8.49 5.82
N LEU A 214 -5.46 9.45 5.08
CA LEU A 214 -6.84 9.89 5.31
C LEU A 214 -7.84 8.76 5.04
N LEU A 215 -7.67 8.00 3.96
CA LEU A 215 -8.55 6.88 3.63
C LEU A 215 -8.49 5.78 4.68
N VAL A 216 -7.28 5.43 5.16
CA VAL A 216 -7.09 4.48 6.26
C VAL A 216 -7.73 5.00 7.54
N TYR A 217 -7.52 6.28 7.89
CA TYR A 217 -8.11 6.89 9.07
C TYR A 217 -9.64 6.88 9.04
N GLN A 218 -10.25 7.24 7.90
CA GLN A 218 -11.70 7.19 7.72
C GLN A 218 -12.24 5.76 7.84
N GLY A 219 -11.57 4.79 7.20
CA GLY A 219 -11.93 3.38 7.31
C GLY A 219 -11.83 2.86 8.75
N GLN A 220 -10.75 3.18 9.46
CA GLN A 220 -10.60 2.84 10.87
C GLN A 220 -11.70 3.45 11.73
N LYS A 221 -12.02 4.74 11.54
CA LYS A 221 -13.10 5.40 12.31
C LYS A 221 -14.46 4.77 12.08
N LEU A 222 -14.79 4.43 10.83
CA LEU A 222 -16.05 3.78 10.51
C LEU A 222 -16.12 2.38 11.12
N ASN A 223 -15.06 1.58 10.97
CA ASN A 223 -14.99 0.24 11.52
C ASN A 223 -15.08 0.25 13.05
N THR A 224 -14.30 1.10 13.73
CA THR A 224 -14.38 1.23 15.20
C THR A 224 -15.76 1.67 15.67
N HIS A 225 -16.46 2.51 14.90
CA HIS A 225 -17.84 2.87 15.24
C HIS A 225 -18.80 1.68 15.09
N GLN A 226 -18.70 0.93 14.00
CA GLN A 226 -19.49 -0.27 13.78
C GLN A 226 -19.21 -1.37 14.81
N GLU A 227 -17.94 -1.58 15.16
CA GLU A 227 -17.52 -2.49 16.22
C GLU A 227 -18.18 -2.14 17.54
N LYS A 228 -18.17 -0.85 17.94
CA LYS A 228 -18.86 -0.40 19.16
C LYS A 228 -20.36 -0.65 19.14
N LEU A 229 -21.03 -0.40 18.00
CA LEU A 229 -22.46 -0.70 17.87
C LEU A 229 -22.74 -2.19 18.07
N MET A 230 -21.94 -3.05 17.45
CA MET A 230 -22.05 -4.50 17.61
C MET A 230 -21.74 -4.95 19.04
N GLU A 231 -20.74 -4.36 19.69
CA GLU A 231 -20.42 -4.62 21.10
C GLU A 231 -21.59 -4.25 22.03
N ASP A 232 -22.25 -3.12 21.78
CA ASP A 232 -23.39 -2.68 22.57
C ASP A 232 -24.63 -3.58 22.33
N ASP A 233 -24.85 -4.03 21.09
CA ASP A 233 -25.89 -5.01 20.77
C ASP A 233 -25.62 -6.37 21.43
N ILE A 234 -24.37 -6.83 21.44
CA ILE A 234 -23.96 -8.06 22.14
C ILE A 234 -24.27 -7.93 23.64
N LYS A 235 -23.89 -6.82 24.27
CA LYS A 235 -24.19 -6.58 25.70
C LYS A 235 -25.69 -6.55 25.96
N LEU A 236 -26.48 -5.90 25.09
CA LEU A 236 -27.93 -5.85 25.22
C LEU A 236 -28.54 -7.25 25.14
N LEU A 237 -28.11 -8.06 24.17
CA LEU A 237 -28.58 -9.44 24.00
C LEU A 237 -28.17 -10.33 25.17
N GLN A 238 -26.95 -10.19 25.68
CA GLN A 238 -26.49 -10.89 26.88
C GLN A 238 -27.38 -10.56 28.09
N ASN A 239 -27.70 -9.28 28.31
CA ASN A 239 -28.60 -8.87 29.39
C ASN A 239 -30.01 -9.46 29.20
N LYS A 240 -30.55 -9.46 27.97
CA LYS A 240 -31.85 -10.08 27.68
C LYS A 240 -31.85 -11.59 27.95
N MET A 241 -30.81 -12.31 27.51
CA MET A 241 -30.67 -13.74 27.78
C MET A 241 -30.60 -14.04 29.28
N GLU A 242 -29.86 -13.23 30.03
CA GLU A 242 -29.75 -13.39 31.48
C GLU A 242 -31.10 -13.14 32.18
N MET A 243 -31.87 -12.14 31.74
CA MET A 243 -33.23 -11.89 32.25
C MET A 243 -34.17 -13.06 31.94
N GLU A 244 -34.19 -13.56 30.70
CA GLU A 244 -34.98 -14.74 30.32
C GLU A 244 -34.59 -15.97 31.11
N ARG A 245 -33.28 -16.18 31.35
CA ARG A 245 -32.79 -17.30 32.16
C ARG A 245 -33.29 -17.22 33.61
N ARG A 246 -33.33 -16.02 34.19
CA ARG A 246 -33.88 -15.80 35.54
C ARG A 246 -35.38 -16.04 35.58
N ALA A 247 -36.13 -15.47 34.64
CA ALA A 247 -37.57 -15.67 34.55
C ALA A 247 -37.94 -17.16 34.37
N HIS A 248 -37.19 -17.88 33.52
CA HIS A 248 -37.36 -19.32 33.36
C HIS A 248 -37.07 -20.08 34.65
N MET A 249 -35.98 -19.75 35.35
CA MET A 249 -35.64 -20.39 36.63
C MET A 249 -36.75 -20.18 37.67
N GLU A 250 -37.25 -18.95 37.82
CA GLU A 250 -38.34 -18.63 38.75
C GLU A 250 -39.63 -19.37 38.38
N MET A 251 -39.96 -19.44 37.09
CA MET A 251 -41.11 -20.20 36.61
C MET A 251 -40.96 -21.70 36.89
N GLU A 252 -39.78 -22.26 36.65
CA GLU A 252 -39.50 -23.68 36.91
C GLU A 252 -39.62 -24.00 38.40
N ILE A 253 -39.09 -23.14 39.28
CA ILE A 253 -39.24 -23.27 40.73
C ILE A 253 -40.73 -23.23 41.12
N PHE A 254 -41.48 -22.23 40.65
CA PHE A 254 -42.90 -22.11 40.92
C PHE A 254 -43.72 -23.32 40.47
N LEU A 255 -43.42 -23.86 39.28
CA LEU A 255 -44.10 -25.06 38.76
C LEU A 255 -43.76 -26.31 39.59
N LYS A 256 -42.50 -26.48 40.00
CA LYS A 256 -42.09 -27.57 40.89
C LYS A 256 -42.76 -27.50 42.25
N GLU A 257 -42.83 -26.32 42.86
CA GLU A 257 -43.54 -26.09 44.13
C GLU A 257 -45.04 -26.41 44.01
N ASN A 258 -45.68 -25.98 42.92
CA ASN A 258 -47.07 -26.31 42.66
C ASN A 258 -47.31 -27.80 42.47
N LEU A 259 -46.42 -28.48 41.74
CA LEU A 259 -46.50 -29.92 41.52
C LEU A 259 -46.33 -30.67 42.85
N SER A 260 -45.38 -30.28 43.69
CA SER A 260 -45.21 -30.82 45.05
C SER A 260 -46.49 -30.66 45.87
N ARG A 261 -47.04 -29.44 45.91
CA ARG A 261 -48.27 -29.13 46.65
C ARG A 261 -49.48 -29.92 46.15
N LEU A 262 -49.59 -30.15 44.84
CA LEU A 262 -50.64 -30.98 44.26
C LEU A 262 -50.42 -32.47 44.57
N GLY A 263 -49.16 -32.92 44.55
CA GLY A 263 -48.76 -34.27 44.97
C GLY A 263 -49.16 -34.55 46.41
N GLU A 264 -48.84 -33.66 47.35
CA GLU A 264 -49.23 -33.76 48.76
C GLU A 264 -50.76 -33.82 48.94
N LYS A 265 -51.50 -32.99 48.19
CA LYS A 265 -52.97 -33.04 48.22
C LYS A 265 -53.52 -34.35 47.67
N LEU A 266 -52.93 -34.87 46.59
CA LEU A 266 -53.34 -36.14 46.00
C LEU A 266 -53.13 -37.27 47.01
N GLU A 267 -51.95 -37.33 47.63
CA GLU A 267 -51.61 -38.32 48.64
C GLU A 267 -52.56 -38.25 49.84
N TYR A 268 -52.86 -37.05 50.36
CA TYR A 268 -53.87 -36.84 51.39
C TYR A 268 -55.25 -37.39 51.01
N TRP A 269 -55.73 -37.11 49.79
CA TRP A 269 -57.03 -37.58 49.33
C TRP A 269 -57.05 -39.09 49.07
N MET A 270 -55.94 -39.67 48.62
CA MET A 270 -55.80 -41.11 48.46
C MET A 270 -55.85 -41.81 49.81
N GLU A 271 -55.07 -41.37 50.80
CA GLU A 271 -55.09 -41.95 52.16
C GLU A 271 -56.48 -41.85 52.79
N ARG A 272 -57.15 -40.69 52.64
CA ARG A 272 -58.52 -40.52 53.11
C ARG A 272 -59.49 -41.47 52.41
N TYR A 273 -59.40 -41.60 51.09
CA TYR A 273 -60.26 -42.49 50.32
C TYR A 273 -60.06 -43.96 50.73
N GLU A 274 -58.81 -44.40 50.87
CA GLU A 274 -58.47 -45.75 51.34
C GLU A 274 -59.06 -46.01 52.73
N LYS A 275 -58.88 -45.07 53.66
CA LYS A 275 -59.44 -45.16 55.01
C LYS A 275 -60.97 -45.22 55.01
N ASP A 276 -61.64 -44.33 54.28
CA ASP A 276 -63.10 -44.31 54.16
C ASP A 276 -63.61 -45.63 53.54
N MET A 277 -62.89 -46.18 52.56
CA MET A 277 -63.20 -47.49 51.95
C MET A 277 -63.00 -48.65 52.93
N GLU A 278 -61.93 -48.64 53.73
CA GLU A 278 -61.70 -49.63 54.78
C GLU A 278 -62.79 -49.56 55.86
N ASP A 279 -63.13 -48.36 56.34
CA ASP A 279 -64.19 -48.14 57.33
C ASP A 279 -65.54 -48.64 56.79
N LYS A 280 -65.88 -48.34 55.53
CA LYS A 280 -67.11 -48.86 54.90
C LYS A 280 -67.08 -50.36 54.68
N GLN A 281 -65.94 -50.94 54.35
CA GLN A 281 -65.79 -52.38 54.23
C GLN A 281 -65.95 -53.07 55.60
N GLN A 282 -65.43 -52.47 56.68
CA GLN A 282 -65.61 -52.93 58.05
C GLN A 282 -67.08 -52.84 58.47
N GLU A 283 -67.75 -51.70 58.27
CA GLU A 283 -69.19 -51.54 58.52
C GLU A 283 -70.00 -52.62 57.78
N LEU A 284 -69.71 -52.83 56.49
CA LEU A 284 -70.40 -53.83 55.67
C LEU A 284 -70.18 -55.25 56.22
N ASN A 285 -68.96 -55.58 56.63
CA ASN A 285 -68.63 -56.87 57.24
C ASN A 285 -69.36 -57.07 58.58
N THR A 286 -69.41 -56.04 59.45
CA THR A 286 -70.15 -56.12 60.72
C THR A 286 -71.65 -56.32 60.48
N LEU A 287 -72.25 -55.62 59.52
CA LEU A 287 -73.66 -55.80 59.15
C LEU A 287 -73.92 -57.18 58.54
N LYS A 288 -73.02 -57.70 57.70
CA LYS A 288 -73.12 -59.07 57.18
C LYS A 288 -73.06 -60.10 58.31
N ASN A 289 -72.15 -59.94 59.25
CA ASN A 289 -72.02 -60.82 60.42
C ASN A 289 -73.26 -60.76 61.31
N ALA A 290 -73.78 -59.56 61.58
CA ALA A 290 -75.03 -59.36 62.33
C ALA A 290 -76.23 -60.00 61.61
N LYS A 291 -76.35 -59.82 60.28
CA LYS A 291 -77.37 -60.47 59.46
C LYS A 291 -77.26 -62.00 59.55
N TYR A 292 -76.07 -62.56 59.42
CA TYR A 292 -75.84 -64.00 59.51
C TYR A 292 -76.22 -64.54 60.90
N SER A 293 -75.81 -63.86 61.97
CA SER A 293 -76.15 -64.21 63.34
C SER A 293 -77.66 -64.15 63.60
N ASN A 294 -78.33 -63.07 63.19
CA ASN A 294 -79.78 -62.94 63.32
C ASN A 294 -80.54 -64.00 62.51
N LEU A 295 -80.05 -64.34 61.32
CA LEU A 295 -80.62 -65.42 60.51
C LEU A 295 -80.49 -66.77 61.21
N ALA A 296 -79.33 -67.07 61.80
CA ALA A 296 -79.12 -68.29 62.59
C ALA A 296 -80.05 -68.34 63.80
N GLN A 297 -80.19 -67.24 64.55
CA GLN A 297 -81.12 -67.14 65.67
C GLN A 297 -82.58 -67.35 65.24
N LEU A 298 -82.99 -66.78 64.11
CA LEU A 298 -84.34 -66.98 63.55
C LEU A 298 -84.57 -68.44 63.13
N GLN A 299 -83.58 -69.09 62.51
CA GLN A 299 -83.65 -70.50 62.15
C GLN A 299 -83.77 -71.39 63.38
N ASP A 300 -82.98 -71.12 64.43
CA ASP A 300 -83.07 -71.82 65.71
C ASP A 300 -84.43 -71.61 66.39
N LEU A 301 -84.95 -70.39 66.39
CA LEU A 301 -86.25 -70.09 66.97
C LEU A 301 -87.37 -70.77 66.18
N ALA A 302 -87.31 -70.74 64.85
CA ALA A 302 -88.26 -71.44 63.99
C ALA A 302 -88.23 -72.96 64.23
N LYS A 303 -87.04 -73.55 64.45
CA LYS A 303 -86.89 -74.96 64.83
C LYS A 303 -87.56 -75.23 66.19
N LYS A 304 -87.28 -74.43 67.21
CA LYS A 304 -87.92 -74.53 68.54
C LYS A 304 -89.44 -74.37 68.48
N TYR A 305 -89.94 -73.47 67.63
CA TYR A 305 -91.39 -73.31 67.42
C TYR A 305 -92.01 -74.57 66.81
N ARG A 306 -91.40 -75.16 65.76
CA ARG A 306 -91.88 -76.41 65.18
C ARG A 306 -91.87 -77.56 66.19
N GLU A 307 -90.81 -77.69 66.98
CA GLU A 307 -90.71 -78.69 68.05
C GLU A 307 -91.82 -78.48 69.10
N SER A 308 -92.06 -77.23 69.51
CA SER A 308 -93.11 -76.90 70.49
C SER A 308 -94.53 -77.12 69.93
N GLU A 309 -94.77 -76.74 68.67
CA GLU A 309 -96.04 -76.97 67.99
C GLU A 309 -96.32 -78.47 67.87
N GLN A 310 -95.30 -79.27 67.52
CA GLN A 310 -95.40 -80.72 67.50
C GLN A 310 -95.81 -81.27 68.87
N VAL A 311 -95.17 -80.82 69.96
CA VAL A 311 -95.55 -81.21 71.34
C VAL A 311 -96.98 -80.80 71.70
N VAL A 312 -97.45 -79.64 71.24
CA VAL A 312 -98.83 -79.17 71.47
C VAL A 312 -99.84 -80.01 70.69
N ILE A 313 -99.54 -80.35 69.43
CA ILE A 313 -100.36 -81.24 68.61
C ILE A 313 -100.43 -82.63 69.25
N GLU A 314 -99.29 -83.18 69.67
CA GLU A 314 -99.20 -84.46 70.39
C GLU A 314 -100.06 -84.41 71.67
N ASN A 315 -99.92 -83.38 72.52
CA ASN A 315 -100.77 -83.19 73.70
C ASN A 315 -102.27 -83.06 73.37
N ARG A 316 -102.61 -82.40 72.26
CA ARG A 316 -104.00 -82.23 71.83
C ARG A 316 -104.61 -83.55 71.40
N ILE A 317 -103.86 -84.37 70.65
CA ILE A 317 -104.23 -85.73 70.26
C ILE A 317 -104.37 -86.60 71.51
N GLU A 318 -103.43 -86.54 72.45
CA GLU A 318 -103.51 -87.28 73.72
C GLU A 318 -104.75 -86.90 74.53
N LYS A 319 -105.04 -85.60 74.68
CA LYS A 319 -106.26 -85.13 75.37
C LYS A 319 -107.54 -85.53 74.65
N GLU A 320 -107.55 -85.55 73.33
CA GLU A 320 -108.70 -86.03 72.55
C GLU A 320 -108.89 -87.54 72.73
N ASN A 321 -107.80 -88.32 72.70
CA ASN A 321 -107.82 -89.76 72.98
C ASN A 321 -108.32 -90.05 74.40
N LEU A 322 -107.88 -89.28 75.39
CA LEU A 322 -108.38 -89.34 76.77
C LEU A 322 -109.87 -89.01 76.87
N ARG A 323 -110.35 -87.99 76.15
CA ARG A 323 -111.78 -87.67 76.08
C ARG A 323 -112.60 -88.81 75.49
N LYS A 324 -112.17 -89.39 74.36
CA LYS A 324 -112.82 -90.56 73.74
C LYS A 324 -112.88 -91.75 74.70
N MET A 325 -111.83 -91.99 75.49
CA MET A 325 -111.81 -93.03 76.52
C MET A 325 -112.81 -92.75 77.65
N LEU A 326 -112.89 -91.50 78.12
CA LEU A 326 -113.86 -91.09 79.15
C LEU A 326 -115.31 -91.16 78.67
N GLU A 327 -115.60 -90.73 77.43
CA GLU A 327 -116.93 -90.85 76.82
C GLU A 327 -117.35 -92.31 76.68
N LYS A 328 -116.43 -93.19 76.25
CA LYS A 328 -116.68 -94.64 76.20
C LYS A 328 -117.02 -95.19 77.59
N GLN A 329 -116.26 -94.82 78.63
CA GLN A 329 -116.55 -95.22 80.02
C GLN A 329 -117.88 -94.66 80.53
N GLN A 330 -118.26 -93.43 80.15
CA GLN A 330 -119.55 -92.85 80.51
C GLN A 330 -120.71 -93.58 79.83
N MET A 331 -120.58 -93.94 78.56
CA MET A 331 -121.56 -94.76 77.85
C MET A 331 -121.71 -96.14 78.48
N GLU A 332 -120.61 -96.78 78.88
CA GLU A 332 -120.61 -98.03 79.65
C GLU A 332 -121.33 -97.86 81.01
N ARG A 333 -121.10 -96.75 81.73
CA ARG A 333 -121.79 -96.44 83.00
C ARG A 333 -123.28 -96.15 82.81
N LEU A 334 -123.68 -95.46 81.75
CA LEU A 334 -125.09 -95.19 81.44
C LEU A 334 -125.82 -96.48 81.05
N ALA A 335 -125.16 -97.36 80.29
CA ALA A 335 -125.68 -98.70 80.02
C ALA A 335 -125.85 -99.50 81.32
N ALA A 336 -124.84 -99.49 82.21
CA ALA A 336 -124.93 -100.11 83.52
C ALA A 336 -126.08 -99.53 84.38
N THR A 337 -126.30 -98.21 84.32
CA THR A 337 -127.39 -97.52 85.06
C THR A 337 -128.76 -97.87 84.51
N LYS A 338 -128.92 -97.99 83.18
CA LYS A 338 -130.17 -98.46 82.54
C LYS A 338 -130.49 -99.90 82.93
N ILE A 339 -129.48 -100.77 83.01
CA ILE A 339 -129.65 -102.16 83.48
C ILE A 339 -130.08 -102.17 84.96
N GLN A 340 -129.43 -101.36 85.81
CA GLN A 340 -129.78 -101.26 87.23
C GLN A 340 -131.19 -100.69 87.47
N SER A 341 -131.63 -99.71 86.68
CA SER A 341 -132.96 -99.09 86.83
C SER A 341 -134.08 -99.97 86.29
N TRP A 342 -133.84 -100.73 85.21
CA TRP A 342 -134.76 -101.78 84.74
C TRP A 342 -134.96 -102.89 85.80
N TRP A 343 -133.89 -103.32 86.46
CA TRP A 343 -133.97 -104.33 87.52
C TRP A 343 -134.71 -103.81 88.76
N ARG A 344 -134.41 -102.58 89.22
CA ARG A 344 -135.09 -101.94 90.36
C ARG A 344 -136.58 -101.71 90.10
N GLY A 345 -136.98 -101.31 88.88
CA GLY A 345 -138.39 -101.14 88.51
C GLY A 345 -139.17 -102.45 88.39
N THR A 346 -138.48 -103.55 88.06
CA THR A 346 -139.08 -104.91 88.00
C THR A 346 -139.32 -105.48 89.40
N MET A 347 -138.44 -105.18 90.38
CA MET A 347 -138.63 -105.55 91.79
C MET A 347 -139.87 -104.90 92.43
N VAL A 348 -140.22 -103.66 92.05
CA VAL A 348 -141.36 -102.92 92.61
C VAL A 348 -142.72 -103.41 92.10
N ARG A 349 -142.80 -103.89 90.84
CA ARG A 349 -144.08 -104.27 90.20
C ARG A 349 -144.53 -105.72 90.45
N ARG A 350 -143.65 -106.60 90.92
CA ARG A 350 -143.95 -108.02 91.20
C ARG A 350 -144.13 -108.37 92.68
N GLY A 351 -144.09 -107.39 93.60
CA GLY A 351 -144.49 -107.60 94.99
C GLY A 351 -143.61 -108.56 95.80
N LEU A 352 -142.29 -108.56 95.57
CA LEU A 352 -141.31 -109.28 96.38
C LEU A 352 -140.50 -108.28 97.22
N GLY A 353 -140.72 -108.30 98.55
CA GLY A 353 -139.83 -107.64 99.50
C GLY A 353 -140.42 -106.52 100.36
N GLN A 354 -139.82 -106.42 101.54
CA GLN A 354 -139.98 -105.53 102.68
C GLN A 354 -140.35 -104.07 102.34
N TYR A 355 -141.65 -103.73 102.31
CA TYR A 355 -142.29 -102.54 102.92
C TYR A 355 -143.83 -102.62 102.80
N LYS A 356 -144.51 -103.11 103.86
CA LYS A 356 -145.92 -102.89 104.19
C LYS A 356 -145.97 -101.94 105.42
N LYS A 357 -146.88 -100.96 105.34
CA LYS A 357 -147.24 -99.80 106.21
C LYS A 357 -146.81 -99.72 107.70
N GLY A 358 -146.44 -98.51 108.16
CA GLY A 358 -146.63 -98.06 109.56
C GLY A 358 -145.89 -96.79 110.07
N LYS A 359 -146.65 -95.69 110.27
CA LYS A 359 -146.65 -94.60 111.30
C LYS A 359 -145.39 -93.82 111.83
N LYS A 360 -145.42 -92.50 111.55
CA LYS A 360 -145.40 -91.24 112.40
C LYS A 360 -144.31 -90.87 113.45
N GLY A 361 -143.75 -89.66 113.22
CA GLY A 361 -143.23 -88.63 114.19
C GLY A 361 -141.80 -88.15 113.83
N LYS A 362 -141.34 -86.90 113.90
CA LYS A 362 -141.85 -85.53 114.17
C LYS A 362 -140.67 -84.54 113.80
N ASP A 363 -140.96 -83.33 113.31
CA ASP A 363 -140.10 -82.11 113.12
C ASP A 363 -138.73 -82.20 112.38
N GLY A 364 -138.26 -81.26 111.54
CA GLY A 364 -138.74 -79.97 111.08
C GLY A 364 -137.67 -79.26 110.19
N LYS A 365 -138.17 -78.63 109.11
CA LYS A 365 -137.73 -77.37 108.43
C LYS A 365 -136.36 -77.23 107.68
N LYS A 366 -136.52 -77.17 106.34
CA LYS A 366 -136.03 -76.18 105.33
C LYS A 366 -134.54 -75.77 105.22
N GLY A 367 -133.96 -76.16 104.06
CA GLY A 367 -133.27 -75.27 103.10
C GLY A 367 -131.86 -74.75 103.45
N LYS A 368 -130.97 -74.41 102.51
CA LYS A 368 -130.97 -74.52 101.04
C LYS A 368 -129.52 -74.24 100.55
N LYS A 369 -129.09 -75.03 99.54
CA LYS A 369 -128.06 -74.76 98.51
C LYS A 369 -126.60 -74.52 98.97
N LYS A 370 -125.84 -75.61 99.06
CA LYS A 370 -124.36 -75.69 99.11
C LYS A 370 -123.81 -76.01 97.71
N LYS A 371 -122.75 -75.34 97.24
CA LYS A 371 -121.30 -75.54 97.51
C LYS A 371 -120.85 -76.93 97.04
N LYS A 372 -119.70 -77.11 96.40
CA LYS A 372 -118.42 -76.40 96.53
C LYS A 372 -117.56 -76.75 95.33
#